data_AF-S2JP52-F1
#
_entry.id   AF-S2JP52-F1
#
_cell.length_a   1.000
_cell.length_b   1.000
_cell.length_c   1.000
_cell.angle_alpha   90.00
_cell.angle_beta   90.00
_cell.angle_gamma   90.00
#
_symmetry.space_group_name_H-M   'P 1'
#
loop_
_entity.id
_entity.type
_entity.pdbx_description
1 polymer ?
#
loop_
_entity_poly.entity_id
_entity_poly.type
_entity_poly.pdbx_seq_one_letter_code
_entity_poly.pdbx_strand_id
1 'polypeptide(L)'
;MSKRANETQDLVSENKRSRSSAAKEGHTEDCTDELCKGCDVGEVEISFVRKDADGKPIDTEPSAQELLAMAIDEAGKDKNNDNDDENNGIARRLFDMAIEKYQKDEPENRVGYATCLVELGKTIQVEESISEGLEVLRGELKTKKDDKDVLLKAASAAIALATSMRKRQQAYFDQQEAELEDEDEMDDVAYEELVEKQKLSKEEIKLYKEAIERINQAFTDIDKDDEAFLKEAQTVMHELRGYGQLFTEELHEEHSNAVLNTVISSLQKLPDYEKDDELLTLWAACLLHQEKFLIEHEEKSAILEKVDDLLIKANKLHLAKNGKENPWVWELYAMLRINQSAVTSDEDAAVDMYDEAILAFKKAAALSPENPKLAKMVTMLQDMQKAMEEYEEDPEENEGIHAPEGYEE
;
A
#
# COMPACT_ATOMS: atom_id res chain seq x y z
N MET A 1 10.46 9.30 -43.24
CA MET A 1 9.48 10.06 -42.43
C MET A 1 8.46 9.07 -41.91
N SER A 2 8.62 8.63 -40.67
CA SER A 2 7.75 7.65 -40.01
C SER A 2 7.18 8.34 -38.77
N LYS A 3 5.88 8.58 -38.76
CA LYS A 3 5.12 9.01 -37.58
C LYS A 3 4.38 7.77 -37.10
N ARG A 4 4.82 7.17 -35.99
CA ARG A 4 4.00 6.24 -35.20
C ARG A 4 3.15 7.11 -34.28
N ALA A 5 1.85 7.14 -34.54
CA ALA A 5 0.86 7.70 -33.64
C ALA A 5 0.60 6.67 -32.55
N ASN A 6 0.67 7.15 -31.31
CA ASN A 6 0.23 6.46 -30.11
C ASN A 6 -1.31 6.57 -30.11
N GLU A 7 -2.01 5.52 -30.54
CA GLU A 7 -3.46 5.39 -30.36
C GLU A 7 -3.69 4.24 -29.38
N THR A 8 -3.92 4.59 -28.12
CA THR A 8 -4.61 3.74 -27.15
C THR A 8 -6.02 3.46 -27.69
N GLN A 9 -6.20 2.29 -28.30
CA GLN A 9 -7.51 1.78 -28.69
C GLN A 9 -8.13 1.01 -27.53
N ASP A 10 -9.34 1.38 -27.13
CA ASP A 10 -10.10 0.75 -26.04
C ASP A 10 -10.32 -0.75 -26.32
N LEU A 11 -9.66 -1.59 -25.54
CA LEU A 11 -9.94 -3.02 -25.45
C LEU A 11 -11.03 -3.21 -24.40
N VAL A 12 -12.17 -3.77 -24.80
CA VAL A 12 -13.27 -4.11 -23.89
C VAL A 12 -13.32 -5.62 -23.73
N SER A 13 -13.12 -6.11 -22.50
CA SER A 13 -13.39 -7.51 -22.15
C SER A 13 -14.91 -7.72 -22.10
N GLU A 14 -15.44 -8.60 -22.96
CA GLU A 14 -16.85 -9.01 -22.89
C GLU A 14 -16.98 -10.26 -22.01
N ASN A 15 -17.64 -10.13 -20.86
CA ASN A 15 -18.03 -11.26 -20.02
C ASN A 15 -19.14 -12.07 -20.72
N LYS A 16 -18.78 -13.19 -21.34
CA LYS A 16 -19.75 -14.21 -21.76
C LYS A 16 -19.62 -15.43 -20.86
N ARG A 17 -20.50 -15.52 -19.86
CA ARG A 17 -20.78 -16.80 -19.17
C ARG A 17 -21.40 -17.74 -20.20
N SER A 18 -20.59 -18.57 -20.84
CA SER A 18 -21.05 -19.62 -21.75
C SER A 18 -21.79 -20.69 -20.94
N ARG A 19 -23.12 -20.58 -20.87
CA ARG A 19 -23.97 -21.74 -20.57
C ARG A 19 -23.86 -22.69 -21.76
N SER A 20 -22.91 -23.62 -21.72
CA SER A 20 -22.87 -24.74 -22.63
C SER A 20 -24.10 -25.61 -22.36
N SER A 21 -25.11 -25.44 -23.21
CA SER A 21 -26.31 -26.24 -23.19
C SER A 21 -26.00 -27.64 -23.73
N ALA A 22 -25.53 -28.54 -22.89
CA ALA A 22 -25.82 -29.99 -22.92
C ALA A 22 -25.04 -30.76 -21.84
N ALA A 23 -25.79 -31.27 -20.85
CA ALA A 23 -25.52 -32.49 -20.08
C ALA A 23 -24.37 -32.49 -19.03
N LYS A 24 -24.67 -31.98 -17.82
CA LYS A 24 -24.69 -32.69 -16.52
C LYS A 24 -24.76 -31.64 -15.40
N GLU A 25 -25.53 -31.90 -14.36
CA GLU A 25 -25.67 -31.06 -13.16
C GLU A 25 -24.28 -30.82 -12.55
N GLY A 26 -23.80 -29.57 -12.60
CA GLY A 26 -22.46 -29.19 -12.17
C GLY A 26 -22.36 -29.14 -10.65
N HIS A 27 -22.00 -30.26 -10.04
CA HIS A 27 -21.60 -30.34 -8.64
C HIS A 27 -20.13 -30.74 -8.55
N THR A 28 -19.41 -30.23 -7.54
CA THR A 28 -18.14 -30.82 -7.13
C THR A 28 -18.40 -32.22 -6.56
N GLU A 29 -17.42 -33.14 -6.64
CA GLU A 29 -17.58 -34.53 -6.17
C GLU A 29 -17.96 -34.63 -4.67
N ASP A 30 -17.70 -33.56 -3.90
CA ASP A 30 -17.96 -33.45 -2.47
C ASP A 30 -19.22 -32.63 -2.11
N CYS A 31 -20.01 -32.18 -3.09
CA CYS A 31 -21.25 -31.45 -2.82
C CYS A 31 -22.30 -32.39 -2.21
N THR A 32 -22.56 -32.24 -0.91
CA THR A 32 -23.52 -33.05 -0.14
C THR A 32 -24.88 -32.38 0.06
N ASP A 33 -25.07 -31.17 -0.47
CA ASP A 33 -26.33 -30.41 -0.34
C ASP A 33 -27.31 -30.74 -1.47
N GLU A 34 -28.39 -31.45 -1.12
CA GLU A 34 -29.47 -31.85 -2.03
C GLU A 34 -30.29 -30.66 -2.58
N LEU A 35 -30.12 -29.45 -2.04
CA LEU A 35 -30.79 -28.23 -2.51
C LEU A 35 -29.88 -27.33 -3.36
N CYS A 36 -28.61 -27.70 -3.53
CA CYS A 36 -27.68 -26.95 -4.37
C CYS A 36 -28.16 -26.98 -5.84
N LYS A 37 -28.35 -25.80 -6.46
CA LYS A 37 -28.85 -25.66 -7.84
C LYS A 37 -27.73 -25.63 -8.89
N GLY A 38 -26.54 -26.08 -8.50
CA GLY A 38 -25.28 -25.99 -9.24
C GLY A 38 -24.21 -25.33 -8.37
N CYS A 39 -23.05 -25.96 -8.26
CA CYS A 39 -21.84 -25.32 -7.76
C CYS A 39 -21.35 -24.40 -8.88
N ASP A 40 -21.24 -23.09 -8.63
CA ASP A 40 -20.69 -22.10 -9.57
C ASP A 40 -19.16 -22.23 -9.72
N VAL A 41 -18.66 -23.46 -9.86
CA VAL A 41 -17.24 -23.75 -10.11
C VAL A 41 -17.11 -24.11 -11.58
N GLY A 42 -16.78 -23.11 -12.41
CA GLY A 42 -16.46 -23.29 -13.82
C GLY A 42 -15.19 -22.52 -14.19
N GLU A 43 -14.41 -23.03 -15.15
CA GLU A 43 -13.24 -22.32 -15.66
C GLU A 43 -13.66 -20.97 -16.25
N VAL A 44 -12.96 -19.89 -15.85
CA VAL A 44 -13.18 -18.56 -16.43
C VAL A 44 -12.60 -18.54 -17.84
N GLU A 45 -13.48 -18.61 -18.84
CA GLU A 45 -13.13 -18.40 -20.25
C GLU A 45 -13.09 -16.91 -20.58
N ILE A 46 -11.90 -16.39 -20.90
CA ILE A 46 -11.72 -14.99 -21.34
C ILE A 46 -11.55 -14.98 -22.86
N SER A 47 -12.43 -14.26 -23.56
CA SER A 47 -12.34 -14.02 -25.00
C SER A 47 -12.04 -12.55 -25.30
N PHE A 48 -11.03 -12.29 -26.13
CA PHE A 48 -10.69 -10.94 -26.56
C PHE A 48 -11.36 -10.62 -27.89
N VAL A 49 -11.99 -9.45 -28.00
CA VAL A 49 -12.59 -8.97 -29.25
C VAL A 49 -11.95 -7.65 -29.63
N ARG A 50 -11.04 -7.65 -30.63
CA ARG A 50 -10.57 -6.40 -31.26
C ARG A 50 -11.46 -6.05 -32.44
N LYS A 51 -11.65 -4.76 -32.74
CA LYS A 51 -12.33 -4.31 -33.96
C LYS A 51 -11.37 -3.49 -34.83
N ASP A 52 -11.41 -3.70 -36.15
CA ASP A 52 -10.67 -2.84 -37.10
C ASP A 52 -11.32 -1.47 -37.26
N ALA A 53 -10.68 -0.60 -38.04
CA ALA A 53 -11.19 0.73 -38.38
C ALA A 53 -12.57 0.71 -39.07
N ASP A 54 -12.98 -0.44 -39.61
CA ASP A 54 -14.29 -0.67 -40.25
C ASP A 54 -15.30 -1.36 -39.30
N GLY A 55 -14.94 -1.54 -38.02
CA GLY A 55 -15.78 -2.13 -36.99
C GLY A 55 -15.90 -3.66 -37.05
N LYS A 56 -15.09 -4.35 -37.87
CA LYS A 56 -15.08 -5.81 -37.95
C LYS A 56 -14.18 -6.42 -36.89
N PRO A 57 -14.58 -7.56 -36.30
CA PRO A 57 -13.73 -8.25 -35.35
C PRO A 57 -12.43 -8.72 -36.02
N ILE A 58 -11.29 -8.31 -35.45
CA ILE A 58 -9.98 -8.85 -35.78
C ILE A 58 -9.63 -9.87 -34.70
N ASP A 59 -9.22 -11.06 -35.15
CA ASP A 59 -8.68 -12.10 -34.30
C ASP A 59 -7.18 -11.83 -34.11
N THR A 60 -6.84 -10.95 -33.17
CA THR A 60 -5.46 -10.76 -32.71
C THR A 60 -5.41 -11.08 -31.24
N GLU A 61 -4.71 -12.15 -30.90
CA GLU A 61 -4.40 -12.45 -29.51
C GLU A 61 -3.57 -11.32 -28.89
N PRO A 62 -3.84 -10.93 -27.63
CA PRO A 62 -3.00 -9.97 -26.93
C PRO A 62 -1.57 -10.50 -26.75
N SER A 63 -0.61 -9.58 -26.68
CA SER A 63 0.76 -9.85 -26.23
C SER A 63 0.81 -10.14 -24.72
N ALA A 64 1.92 -10.72 -24.24
CA ALA A 64 2.09 -11.00 -22.81
C ALA A 64 2.02 -9.70 -21.97
N GLN A 65 2.59 -8.60 -22.47
CA GLN A 65 2.57 -7.31 -21.80
C GLN A 65 1.16 -6.69 -21.74
N GLU A 66 0.35 -6.86 -22.79
CA GLU A 66 -1.04 -6.40 -22.79
C GLU A 66 -1.88 -7.20 -21.79
N LEU A 67 -1.66 -8.51 -21.69
CA LEU A 67 -2.32 -9.36 -20.68
C LEU A 67 -1.95 -8.94 -19.26
N LEU A 68 -0.67 -8.67 -19.01
CA LEU A 68 -0.20 -8.17 -17.72
C LEU A 68 -0.86 -6.83 -17.35
N ALA A 69 -0.90 -5.87 -18.27
CA ALA A 69 -1.55 -4.58 -18.02
C ALA A 69 -3.04 -4.75 -17.69
N MET A 70 -3.75 -5.60 -18.44
CA MET A 70 -5.16 -5.91 -18.16
C MET A 70 -5.34 -6.60 -16.79
N ALA A 71 -4.42 -7.50 -16.41
CA ALA A 71 -4.47 -8.17 -15.11
C ALA A 71 -4.32 -7.18 -13.95
N ILE A 72 -3.38 -6.24 -14.05
CA ILE A 72 -3.15 -5.18 -13.04
C ILE A 72 -4.36 -4.26 -12.94
N ASP A 73 -4.93 -3.84 -14.07
CA ASP A 73 -6.11 -2.97 -14.10
C ASP A 73 -7.33 -3.67 -13.47
N GLU A 74 -7.52 -4.97 -13.75
CA GLU A 74 -8.62 -5.73 -13.17
C GLU A 74 -8.44 -5.96 -11.67
N ALA A 75 -7.23 -6.31 -11.23
CA ALA A 75 -6.88 -6.41 -9.81
C ALA A 75 -7.09 -5.08 -9.07
N GLY A 76 -6.86 -3.95 -9.73
CA GLY A 76 -7.07 -2.62 -9.17
C GLY A 76 -8.53 -2.28 -8.88
N LYS A 77 -9.48 -2.90 -9.59
CA LYS A 77 -10.93 -2.68 -9.39
C LYS A 77 -11.49 -3.44 -8.18
N ASP A 78 -10.74 -4.41 -7.65
CA ASP A 78 -11.22 -5.38 -6.66
C ASP A 78 -10.89 -5.00 -5.19
N LYS A 79 -10.13 -3.92 -4.96
CA LYS A 79 -9.64 -3.51 -3.62
C LYS A 79 -10.72 -3.09 -2.60
N ASN A 80 -12.01 -3.21 -2.95
CA ASN A 80 -13.14 -2.69 -2.17
C ASN A 80 -14.23 -3.73 -1.84
N ASN A 81 -14.02 -5.02 -2.12
CA ASN A 81 -14.95 -6.09 -1.76
C ASN A 81 -14.27 -7.10 -0.83
N ASP A 82 -14.70 -7.17 0.43
CA ASP A 82 -14.20 -8.10 1.47
C ASP A 82 -14.53 -9.60 1.18
N ASN A 83 -14.90 -9.96 -0.06
CA ASN A 83 -15.09 -11.33 -0.52
C ASN A 83 -13.92 -11.71 -1.46
N ASP A 84 -12.76 -11.95 -0.87
CA ASP A 84 -11.45 -12.11 -1.52
C ASP A 84 -11.31 -13.30 -2.49
N ASP A 85 -12.20 -14.30 -2.44
CA ASP A 85 -11.99 -15.58 -3.14
C ASP A 85 -12.66 -15.70 -4.53
N GLU A 86 -13.75 -14.98 -4.81
CA GLU A 86 -14.54 -15.22 -6.05
C GLU A 86 -14.28 -14.21 -7.19
N ASN A 87 -13.86 -12.97 -6.89
CA ASN A 87 -13.67 -11.92 -7.93
C ASN A 87 -12.23 -11.84 -8.48
N ASN A 88 -11.23 -12.31 -7.72
CA ASN A 88 -9.84 -12.43 -8.19
C ASN A 88 -9.67 -13.43 -9.36
N GLY A 89 -10.70 -14.20 -9.70
CA GLY A 89 -10.64 -15.21 -10.77
C GLY A 89 -10.26 -14.65 -12.14
N ILE A 90 -10.72 -13.44 -12.50
CA ILE A 90 -10.41 -12.83 -13.81
C ILE A 90 -8.96 -12.32 -13.82
N ALA A 91 -8.56 -11.53 -12.83
CA ALA A 91 -7.20 -11.01 -12.73
C ALA A 91 -6.16 -12.15 -12.69
N ARG A 92 -6.41 -13.17 -11.86
CA ARG A 92 -5.58 -14.37 -11.79
C ARG A 92 -5.49 -15.08 -13.14
N ARG A 93 -6.62 -15.25 -13.83
CA ARG A 93 -6.61 -15.89 -15.15
C ARG A 93 -5.84 -15.08 -16.19
N LEU A 94 -5.93 -13.75 -16.15
CA LEU A 94 -5.14 -12.88 -17.02
C LEU A 94 -3.63 -12.98 -16.73
N PHE A 95 -3.24 -13.07 -15.45
CA PHE A 95 -1.85 -13.35 -15.08
C PHE A 95 -1.38 -14.71 -15.58
N ASP A 96 -2.17 -15.77 -15.42
CA ASP A 96 -1.84 -17.10 -15.92
C ASP A 96 -1.62 -17.08 -17.44
N MET A 97 -2.50 -16.40 -18.18
CA MET A 97 -2.36 -16.24 -19.63
C MET A 97 -1.10 -15.43 -20.01
N ALA A 98 -0.77 -14.38 -19.25
CA ALA A 98 0.44 -13.58 -19.46
C ALA A 98 1.71 -14.42 -19.21
N ILE A 99 1.74 -15.18 -18.12
CA ILE A 99 2.82 -16.11 -17.74
C ILE A 99 3.02 -17.15 -18.84
N GLU A 100 1.94 -17.78 -19.32
CA GLU A 100 2.02 -18.77 -20.38
C GLU A 100 2.61 -18.18 -21.67
N LYS A 101 2.21 -16.96 -22.04
CA LYS A 101 2.80 -16.26 -23.20
C LYS A 101 4.27 -15.94 -23.01
N TYR A 102 4.67 -15.43 -21.85
CA TYR A 102 6.08 -15.18 -21.55
C TYR A 102 6.92 -16.47 -21.61
N GLN A 103 6.38 -17.61 -21.19
CA GLN A 103 7.10 -18.88 -21.19
C GLN A 103 7.16 -19.55 -22.57
N LYS A 104 6.07 -19.52 -23.34
CA LYS A 104 5.93 -20.26 -24.61
C LYS A 104 6.24 -19.43 -25.84
N ASP A 105 5.74 -18.19 -25.88
CA ASP A 105 5.75 -17.35 -27.07
C ASP A 105 6.86 -16.30 -27.02
N GLU A 106 7.18 -15.80 -25.83
CA GLU A 106 8.16 -14.73 -25.59
C GLU A 106 9.28 -15.11 -24.58
N PRO A 107 9.93 -16.29 -24.67
CA PRO A 107 10.87 -16.79 -23.65
C PRO A 107 12.12 -15.91 -23.43
N GLU A 108 12.46 -15.08 -24.41
CA GLU A 108 13.58 -14.12 -24.32
C GLU A 108 13.23 -12.91 -23.44
N ASN A 109 11.95 -12.64 -23.21
CA ASN A 109 11.46 -11.51 -22.40
C ASN A 109 11.41 -11.87 -20.90
N ARG A 110 12.58 -12.23 -20.36
CA ARG A 110 12.71 -12.67 -18.95
C ARG A 110 12.37 -11.59 -17.93
N VAL A 111 12.58 -10.32 -18.28
CA VAL A 111 12.21 -9.18 -17.43
C VAL A 111 10.70 -9.07 -17.34
N GLY A 112 9.97 -9.14 -18.48
CA GLY A 112 8.51 -9.15 -18.50
C GLY A 112 7.91 -10.34 -17.72
N TYR A 113 8.47 -11.53 -17.90
CA TYR A 113 8.11 -12.72 -17.11
C TYR A 113 8.23 -12.47 -15.61
N ALA A 114 9.38 -11.95 -15.17
CA ALA A 114 9.63 -11.68 -13.76
C ALA A 114 8.70 -10.61 -13.19
N THR A 115 8.45 -9.53 -13.93
CA THR A 115 7.48 -8.51 -13.54
C THR A 115 6.08 -9.12 -13.38
N CYS A 116 5.68 -10.00 -14.30
CA CYS A 116 4.38 -10.67 -14.21
C CYS A 116 4.25 -11.53 -12.95
N LEU A 117 5.30 -12.28 -12.59
CA LEU A 117 5.31 -13.08 -11.35
C LEU A 117 5.24 -12.22 -10.09
N VAL A 118 5.96 -11.10 -10.07
CA VAL A 118 5.96 -10.16 -8.93
C VAL A 118 4.58 -9.51 -8.77
N GLU A 119 3.97 -9.03 -9.84
CA GLU A 119 2.65 -8.40 -9.79
C GLU A 119 1.54 -9.41 -9.44
N LEU A 120 1.62 -10.64 -9.95
CA LEU A 120 0.76 -11.73 -9.51
C LEU A 120 0.92 -11.94 -8.00
N GLY A 121 2.15 -12.14 -7.52
CA GLY A 121 2.44 -12.40 -6.13
C GLY A 121 1.99 -11.26 -5.19
N LYS A 122 2.11 -10.00 -5.61
CA LYS A 122 1.57 -8.84 -4.89
C LYS A 122 0.04 -8.86 -4.83
N THR A 123 -0.61 -9.25 -5.92
CA THR A 123 -2.08 -9.23 -6.05
C THR A 123 -2.73 -10.33 -5.23
N ILE A 124 -2.25 -11.56 -5.36
CA ILE A 124 -2.84 -12.75 -4.70
C ILE A 124 -2.07 -13.17 -3.43
N GLN A 125 -1.14 -12.33 -2.97
CA GLN A 125 -0.37 -12.53 -1.73
C GLN A 125 0.43 -13.85 -1.68
N VAL A 126 1.08 -14.21 -2.79
CA VAL A 126 1.90 -15.43 -2.91
C VAL A 126 3.39 -15.09 -2.89
N GLU A 127 4.05 -15.36 -1.75
CA GLU A 127 5.48 -15.07 -1.53
C GLU A 127 6.39 -15.79 -2.56
N GLU A 128 6.04 -17.01 -2.95
CA GLU A 128 6.83 -17.82 -3.89
C GLU A 128 6.91 -17.17 -5.28
N SER A 129 5.82 -16.58 -5.77
CA SER A 129 5.80 -15.89 -7.06
C SER A 129 6.68 -14.64 -7.04
N ILE A 130 6.63 -13.86 -5.96
CA ILE A 130 7.51 -12.69 -5.80
C ILE A 130 8.97 -13.13 -5.72
N SER A 131 9.26 -14.19 -4.96
CA SER A 131 10.60 -14.76 -4.80
C SER A 131 11.17 -15.28 -6.13
N GLU A 132 10.37 -16.01 -6.92
CA GLU A 132 10.79 -16.49 -8.24
C GLU A 132 11.08 -15.32 -9.18
N GLY A 133 10.19 -14.31 -9.24
CA GLY A 133 10.41 -13.12 -10.04
C GLY A 133 11.68 -12.36 -9.64
N LEU A 134 11.95 -12.21 -8.34
CA LEU A 134 13.18 -11.60 -7.83
C LEU A 134 14.44 -12.39 -8.25
N GLU A 135 14.41 -13.71 -8.19
CA GLU A 135 15.54 -14.55 -8.65
C GLU A 135 15.81 -14.40 -10.15
N VAL A 136 14.77 -14.30 -10.98
CA VAL A 136 14.91 -14.03 -12.41
C VAL A 136 15.57 -12.65 -12.64
N LEU A 137 15.12 -11.62 -11.94
CA LEU A 137 15.69 -10.26 -12.02
C LEU A 137 17.15 -10.21 -11.54
N ARG A 138 17.47 -10.87 -10.43
CA ARG A 138 18.87 -11.07 -9.96
C ARG A 138 19.71 -11.75 -11.03
N GLY A 139 19.13 -12.71 -11.76
CA GLY A 139 19.76 -13.35 -12.92
C GLY A 139 20.05 -12.39 -14.07
N GLU A 140 19.08 -11.56 -14.45
CA GLU A 140 19.23 -10.54 -15.50
C GLU A 140 20.28 -9.48 -15.14
N LEU A 141 20.37 -9.06 -13.87
CA LEU A 141 21.40 -8.11 -13.42
C LEU A 141 22.83 -8.63 -13.53
N LYS A 142 23.05 -9.95 -13.66
CA LYS A 142 24.40 -10.49 -13.93
C LYS A 142 24.90 -10.13 -15.32
N THR A 143 24.00 -9.94 -16.28
CA THR A 143 24.31 -9.58 -17.67
C THR A 143 24.04 -8.11 -17.97
N LYS A 144 23.05 -7.52 -17.29
CA LYS A 144 22.57 -6.13 -17.45
C LYS A 144 22.79 -5.31 -16.17
N LYS A 145 24.02 -5.29 -15.67
CA LYS A 145 24.35 -4.78 -14.33
C LYS A 145 23.87 -3.34 -14.05
N ASP A 146 23.96 -2.48 -15.07
CA ASP A 146 23.65 -1.04 -14.95
C ASP A 146 22.32 -0.67 -15.65
N ASP A 147 21.48 -1.66 -15.96
CA ASP A 147 20.16 -1.43 -16.55
C ASP A 147 19.20 -0.93 -15.47
N LYS A 148 18.86 0.36 -15.56
CA LYS A 148 18.05 1.08 -14.56
C LYS A 148 16.65 0.48 -14.41
N ASP A 149 16.05 0.02 -15.50
CA ASP A 149 14.72 -0.58 -15.45
C ASP A 149 14.75 -1.90 -14.68
N VAL A 150 15.75 -2.75 -14.95
CA VAL A 150 15.93 -4.00 -14.22
C VAL A 150 16.31 -3.74 -12.75
N LEU A 151 17.11 -2.72 -12.46
CA LEU A 151 17.46 -2.31 -11.09
C LEU A 151 16.21 -1.88 -10.30
N LEU A 152 15.36 -1.02 -10.87
CA LEU A 152 14.12 -0.57 -10.21
C LEU A 152 13.14 -1.73 -10.01
N LYS A 153 12.94 -2.59 -11.02
CA LYS A 153 12.10 -3.79 -10.89
C LYS A 153 12.63 -4.76 -9.82
N ALA A 154 13.94 -4.95 -9.73
CA ALA A 154 14.55 -5.77 -8.70
C ALA A 154 14.38 -5.16 -7.30
N ALA A 155 14.47 -3.82 -7.18
CA ALA A 155 14.18 -3.11 -5.94
C ALA A 155 12.72 -3.31 -5.51
N SER A 156 11.78 -3.15 -6.44
CA SER A 156 10.34 -3.40 -6.24
C SER A 156 10.07 -4.83 -5.78
N ALA A 157 10.64 -5.83 -6.45
CA ALA A 157 10.44 -7.24 -6.10
C ALA A 157 11.00 -7.56 -4.71
N ALA A 158 12.20 -7.06 -4.38
CA ALA A 158 12.82 -7.26 -3.07
C ALA A 158 12.00 -6.63 -1.94
N ILE A 159 11.50 -5.40 -2.13
CA ILE A 159 10.70 -4.73 -1.10
C ILE A 159 9.30 -5.33 -0.99
N ALA A 160 8.70 -5.81 -2.09
CA ALA A 160 7.42 -6.50 -2.08
C ALA A 160 7.51 -7.81 -1.28
N LEU A 161 8.60 -8.58 -1.44
CA LEU A 161 8.82 -9.80 -0.67
C LEU A 161 9.02 -9.50 0.81
N ALA A 162 9.83 -8.48 1.14
CA ALA A 162 10.01 -8.02 2.52
C ALA A 162 8.67 -7.57 3.14
N THR A 163 7.85 -6.86 2.38
CA THR A 163 6.50 -6.41 2.78
C THR A 163 5.59 -7.59 3.08
N SER A 164 5.58 -8.61 2.23
CA SER A 164 4.78 -9.82 2.46
C SER A 164 5.19 -10.53 3.75
N MET A 165 6.49 -10.72 3.95
CA MET A 165 7.02 -11.33 5.18
C MET A 165 6.64 -10.54 6.43
N ARG A 166 6.77 -9.21 6.39
CA ARG A 166 6.42 -8.31 7.50
C ARG A 166 4.94 -8.36 7.82
N LYS A 167 4.06 -8.28 6.81
CA LYS A 167 2.60 -8.37 7.02
C LYS A 167 2.17 -9.70 7.61
N ARG A 168 2.74 -10.81 7.14
CA ARG A 168 2.49 -12.13 7.71
C ARG A 168 2.95 -12.23 9.16
N GLN A 169 4.10 -11.63 9.47
CA GLN A 169 4.60 -11.57 10.84
C GLN A 169 3.71 -10.69 11.73
N GLN A 170 3.25 -9.53 11.24
CA GLN A 170 2.31 -8.66 11.97
C GLN A 170 0.98 -9.36 12.24
N ALA A 171 0.35 -9.97 11.24
CA ALA A 171 -0.92 -10.67 11.44
C ALA A 171 -0.82 -11.80 12.48
N TYR A 172 0.33 -12.47 12.56
CA TYR A 172 0.60 -13.44 13.63
C TYR A 172 0.70 -12.78 15.01
N PHE A 173 1.35 -11.62 15.11
CA PHE A 173 1.48 -10.89 16.37
C PHE A 173 0.17 -10.24 16.81
N ASP A 174 -0.57 -9.60 15.90
CA ASP A 174 -1.90 -9.04 16.18
C ASP A 174 -2.83 -10.12 16.75
N GLN A 175 -2.74 -11.36 16.26
CA GLN A 175 -3.50 -12.49 16.81
C GLN A 175 -3.03 -12.86 18.23
N GLN A 176 -1.72 -12.91 18.47
CA GLN A 176 -1.17 -13.25 19.79
C GLN A 176 -1.44 -12.15 20.82
N GLU A 177 -1.43 -10.89 20.42
CA GLU A 177 -1.75 -9.75 21.27
C GLU A 177 -3.24 -9.76 21.66
N ALA A 178 -4.14 -10.00 20.71
CA ALA A 178 -5.57 -10.16 21.01
C ALA A 178 -5.84 -11.33 21.97
N GLU A 179 -5.09 -12.44 21.85
CA GLU A 179 -5.18 -13.57 22.78
C GLU A 179 -4.71 -13.21 24.21
N LEU A 180 -3.81 -12.24 24.36
CA LEU A 180 -3.33 -11.74 25.66
C LEU A 180 -4.27 -10.69 26.27
N GLU A 181 -4.92 -9.86 25.45
CA GLU A 181 -5.91 -8.86 25.91
C GLU A 181 -7.21 -9.49 26.44
N ASP A 182 -7.56 -10.68 25.95
CA ASP A 182 -8.72 -11.45 26.43
C ASP A 182 -8.50 -12.06 27.84
N GLU A 183 -7.28 -12.00 28.38
CA GLU A 183 -6.99 -12.38 29.78
C GLU A 183 -7.25 -11.19 30.71
N ASP A 184 -7.94 -11.40 31.84
CA ASP A 184 -8.41 -10.36 32.78
C ASP A 184 -7.27 -9.42 33.29
N GLU A 185 -6.01 -9.82 33.16
CA GLU A 185 -4.81 -9.00 33.37
C GLU A 185 -3.80 -9.30 32.25
N MET A 186 -3.36 -8.26 31.52
CA MET A 186 -2.28 -8.36 30.53
C MET A 186 -0.99 -8.81 31.23
N ASP A 187 -0.43 -9.95 30.83
CA ASP A 187 0.88 -10.39 31.32
C ASP A 187 1.98 -9.54 30.67
N ASP A 188 2.41 -8.49 31.38
CA ASP A 188 3.48 -7.58 30.96
C ASP A 188 4.74 -8.32 30.48
N VAL A 189 5.08 -9.45 31.10
CA VAL A 189 6.26 -10.25 30.74
C VAL A 189 6.04 -10.95 29.39
N ALA A 190 4.84 -11.51 29.19
CA ALA A 190 4.48 -12.15 27.92
C ALA A 190 4.41 -11.12 26.78
N TYR A 191 3.90 -9.92 27.05
CA TYR A 191 3.84 -8.81 26.10
C TYR A 191 5.24 -8.31 25.73
N GLU A 192 6.13 -8.06 26.68
CA GLU A 192 7.53 -7.70 26.42
C GLU A 192 8.25 -8.75 25.57
N GLU A 193 8.04 -10.04 25.86
CA GLU A 193 8.58 -11.13 25.05
C GLU A 193 8.00 -11.15 23.62
N LEU A 194 6.74 -10.77 23.45
CA LEU A 194 6.07 -10.68 22.14
C LEU A 194 6.68 -9.54 21.32
N VAL A 195 6.85 -8.36 21.91
CA VAL A 195 7.52 -7.20 21.30
C VAL A 195 8.93 -7.58 20.86
N GLU A 196 9.72 -8.23 21.72
CA GLU A 196 11.07 -8.68 21.39
C GLU A 196 11.12 -9.68 20.22
N LYS A 197 10.07 -10.51 20.04
CA LYS A 197 9.94 -11.42 18.89
C LYS A 197 9.61 -10.68 17.58
N GLN A 198 9.17 -9.42 17.64
CA GLN A 198 8.90 -8.61 16.45
C GLN A 198 10.16 -8.14 15.69
N LYS A 199 11.35 -8.47 16.20
CA LYS A 199 12.64 -8.22 15.51
C LYS A 199 12.64 -8.78 14.10
N LEU A 200 13.22 -8.00 13.18
CA LEU A 200 13.32 -8.38 11.78
C LEU A 200 14.19 -9.63 11.61
N SER A 201 13.76 -10.52 10.71
CA SER A 201 14.56 -11.67 10.34
C SER A 201 15.78 -11.24 9.51
N LYS A 202 16.84 -12.07 9.49
CA LYS A 202 18.04 -11.80 8.66
C LYS A 202 17.71 -11.72 7.17
N GLU A 203 16.75 -12.50 6.69
CA GLU A 203 16.36 -12.50 5.28
C GLU A 203 15.59 -11.23 4.93
N GLU A 204 14.66 -10.79 5.77
CA GLU A 204 13.95 -9.53 5.60
C GLU A 204 14.92 -8.33 5.59
N ILE A 205 15.90 -8.32 6.51
CA ILE A 205 16.94 -7.29 6.53
C ILE A 205 17.73 -7.27 5.22
N LYS A 206 18.08 -8.44 4.70
CA LYS A 206 18.80 -8.58 3.43
C LYS A 206 17.97 -8.08 2.25
N LEU A 207 16.66 -8.35 2.24
CA LEU A 207 15.76 -7.93 1.17
C LEU A 207 15.60 -6.41 1.10
N TYR A 208 15.28 -5.74 2.22
CA TYR A 208 15.11 -4.28 2.17
C TYR A 208 16.45 -3.57 1.89
N LYS A 209 17.58 -4.11 2.39
CA LYS A 209 18.92 -3.57 2.07
C LYS A 209 19.26 -3.75 0.59
N GLU A 210 18.90 -4.89 -0.02
CA GLU A 210 19.02 -5.06 -1.46
C GLU A 210 18.17 -4.02 -2.20
N ALA A 211 16.91 -3.81 -1.81
CA ALA A 211 16.06 -2.79 -2.44
C ALA A 211 16.69 -1.39 -2.39
N ILE A 212 17.23 -0.98 -1.23
CA ILE A 212 17.97 0.27 -1.04
C ILE A 212 19.22 0.32 -1.93
N GLU A 213 19.98 -0.78 -2.03
CA GLU A 213 21.16 -0.84 -2.91
C GLU A 213 20.77 -0.63 -4.37
N ARG A 214 19.74 -1.34 -4.85
CA ARG A 214 19.28 -1.29 -6.23
C ARG A 214 18.73 0.08 -6.62
N ILE A 215 17.88 0.69 -5.80
CA ILE A 215 17.36 2.03 -6.09
C ILE A 215 18.50 3.05 -6.09
N ASN A 216 19.47 2.97 -5.17
CA ASN A 216 20.61 3.87 -5.18
C ASN A 216 21.49 3.69 -6.43
N GLN A 217 21.67 2.46 -6.90
CA GLN A 217 22.37 2.15 -8.15
C GLN A 217 21.63 2.73 -9.37
N ALA A 218 20.29 2.62 -9.42
CA ALA A 218 19.50 3.18 -10.52
C ALA A 218 19.61 4.72 -10.62
N PHE A 219 19.91 5.38 -9.50
CA PHE A 219 20.02 6.83 -9.36
C PHE A 219 21.45 7.40 -9.54
N THR A 220 22.46 6.62 -9.96
CA THR A 220 23.84 7.14 -10.09
C THR A 220 24.03 8.11 -11.26
N ASP A 221 23.33 7.91 -12.38
CA ASP A 221 23.46 8.72 -13.61
C ASP A 221 22.08 9.05 -14.19
N ILE A 222 21.23 9.74 -13.44
CA ILE A 222 19.82 10.00 -13.79
C ILE A 222 19.71 10.82 -15.07
N ASP A 223 18.94 10.30 -16.03
CA ASP A 223 18.45 11.11 -17.14
C ASP A 223 17.16 11.79 -16.66
N LYS A 224 17.19 13.11 -16.55
CA LYS A 224 16.10 13.89 -15.96
C LYS A 224 14.89 14.02 -16.89
N ASP A 225 15.06 13.66 -18.16
CA ASP A 225 14.00 13.74 -19.17
C ASP A 225 13.36 12.35 -19.46
N ASP A 226 13.81 11.29 -18.77
CA ASP A 226 13.26 9.93 -18.93
C ASP A 226 12.00 9.73 -18.08
N GLU A 227 10.85 10.11 -18.64
CA GLU A 227 9.54 9.97 -17.98
C GLU A 227 9.23 8.54 -17.51
N ALA A 228 9.67 7.52 -18.25
CA ALA A 228 9.42 6.12 -17.90
C ALA A 228 10.21 5.73 -16.65
N PHE A 229 11.50 6.10 -16.61
CA PHE A 229 12.32 5.94 -15.40
C PHE A 229 11.74 6.69 -14.21
N LEU A 230 11.32 7.95 -14.39
CA LEU A 230 10.77 8.76 -13.30
C LEU A 230 9.52 8.14 -12.68
N LYS A 231 8.60 7.66 -13.54
CA LYS A 231 7.37 7.00 -13.08
C LYS A 231 7.66 5.70 -12.33
N GLU A 232 8.56 4.87 -12.85
CA GLU A 232 8.93 3.61 -12.19
C GLU A 232 9.65 3.88 -10.85
N ALA A 233 10.55 4.87 -10.82
CA ALA A 233 11.23 5.25 -9.59
C ALA A 233 10.24 5.75 -8.52
N GLN A 234 9.22 6.52 -8.91
CA GLN A 234 8.13 6.92 -8.02
C GLN A 234 7.37 5.71 -7.46
N THR A 235 7.04 4.72 -8.30
CA THR A 235 6.41 3.47 -7.86
C THR A 235 7.25 2.77 -6.78
N VAL A 236 8.56 2.56 -7.03
CA VAL A 236 9.46 1.91 -6.05
C VAL A 236 9.56 2.72 -4.75
N MET A 237 9.62 4.06 -4.83
CA MET A 237 9.63 4.92 -3.65
C MET A 237 8.33 4.80 -2.83
N HIS A 238 7.17 4.68 -3.49
CA HIS A 238 5.90 4.43 -2.81
C HIS A 238 5.86 3.06 -2.10
N GLU A 239 6.44 2.03 -2.72
CA GLU A 239 6.56 0.70 -2.11
C GLU A 239 7.51 0.70 -0.91
N LEU A 240 8.68 1.32 -1.05
CA LEU A 240 9.63 1.52 0.06
C LEU A 240 9.00 2.29 1.22
N ARG A 241 8.30 3.39 0.94
CA ARG A 241 7.57 4.14 1.98
C ARG A 241 6.51 3.25 2.62
N GLY A 242 5.74 2.51 1.84
CA GLY A 242 4.72 1.59 2.36
C GLY A 242 5.32 0.54 3.32
N TYR A 243 6.46 -0.06 2.96
CA TYR A 243 7.18 -0.99 3.82
C TYR A 243 7.73 -0.31 5.09
N GLY A 244 8.38 0.86 4.95
CA GLY A 244 8.91 1.60 6.09
C GLY A 244 7.83 2.01 7.09
N GLN A 245 6.60 2.25 6.62
CA GLN A 245 5.45 2.60 7.47
C GLN A 245 4.82 1.41 8.19
N LEU A 246 5.23 0.17 7.90
CA LEU A 246 4.79 -1.00 8.66
C LEU A 246 5.46 -1.10 10.04
N PHE A 247 6.55 -0.38 10.27
CA PHE A 247 7.26 -0.44 11.54
C PHE A 247 6.57 0.43 12.60
N THR A 248 6.21 -0.15 13.74
CA THR A 248 5.48 0.55 14.81
C THR A 248 6.24 0.56 16.13
N GLU A 249 7.10 -0.44 16.36
CA GLU A 249 7.81 -0.62 17.62
C GLU A 249 9.13 0.18 17.66
N GLU A 250 9.53 0.64 18.84
CA GLU A 250 10.79 1.38 19.04
C GLU A 250 12.01 0.64 18.50
N LEU A 251 12.05 -0.69 18.68
CA LEU A 251 13.14 -1.54 18.19
C LEU A 251 13.27 -1.57 16.65
N HIS A 252 12.26 -1.09 15.92
CA HIS A 252 12.28 -0.98 14.47
C HIS A 252 12.84 0.36 13.95
N GLU A 253 13.12 1.34 14.83
CA GLU A 253 13.50 2.70 14.45
C GLU A 253 14.61 2.73 13.38
N GLU A 254 15.72 2.03 13.61
CA GLU A 254 16.86 2.01 12.68
C GLU A 254 16.43 1.53 11.28
N HIS A 255 15.55 0.53 11.23
CA HIS A 255 15.08 -0.07 9.98
C HIS A 255 14.10 0.86 9.25
N SER A 256 13.13 1.43 9.98
CA SER A 256 12.18 2.41 9.42
C SER A 256 12.93 3.62 8.87
N ASN A 257 13.82 4.21 9.67
CA ASN A 257 14.64 5.34 9.27
C ASN A 257 15.54 5.04 8.08
N ALA A 258 16.17 3.87 8.01
CA ALA A 258 17.00 3.50 6.85
C ALA A 258 16.19 3.50 5.53
N VAL A 259 14.97 2.96 5.56
CA VAL A 259 14.10 2.89 4.38
C VAL A 259 13.54 4.27 4.02
N LEU A 260 12.95 4.98 4.99
CA LEU A 260 12.30 6.26 4.75
C LEU A 260 13.31 7.36 4.37
N ASN A 261 14.50 7.39 4.98
CA ASN A 261 15.56 8.30 4.56
C ASN A 261 16.07 8.00 3.15
N THR A 262 16.02 6.74 2.70
CA THR A 262 16.35 6.38 1.32
C THR A 262 15.31 6.94 0.35
N VAL A 263 14.02 6.89 0.69
CA VAL A 263 12.95 7.52 -0.10
C VAL A 263 13.17 9.02 -0.21
N ILE A 264 13.40 9.70 0.93
CA ILE A 264 13.67 11.15 0.98
C ILE A 264 14.92 11.51 0.18
N SER A 265 15.99 10.74 0.30
CA SER A 265 17.22 10.99 -0.45
C SER A 265 17.04 10.76 -1.96
N SER A 266 16.14 9.85 -2.35
CA SER A 266 15.88 9.54 -3.76
C SER A 266 14.97 10.59 -4.41
N LEU A 267 13.89 11.01 -3.72
CA LEU A 267 13.00 12.06 -4.24
C LEU A 267 13.75 13.38 -4.47
N GLN A 268 14.69 13.73 -3.59
CA GLN A 268 15.48 14.97 -3.70
C GLN A 268 16.45 14.97 -4.90
N LYS A 269 16.74 13.80 -5.48
CA LYS A 269 17.55 13.68 -6.71
C LYS A 269 16.73 13.93 -7.98
N LEU A 270 15.40 13.86 -7.90
CA LEU A 270 14.50 14.04 -9.05
C LEU A 270 14.42 15.51 -9.47
N PRO A 271 14.25 15.78 -10.78
CA PRO A 271 14.06 17.14 -11.28
C PRO A 271 12.77 17.77 -10.71
N ASP A 272 12.83 19.05 -10.38
CA ASP A 272 11.68 19.85 -9.93
C ASP A 272 10.85 19.22 -8.79
N TYR A 273 11.45 18.37 -7.95
CA TYR A 273 10.74 17.67 -6.86
C TYR A 273 9.99 18.63 -5.91
N GLU A 274 10.48 19.86 -5.75
CA GLU A 274 9.84 20.90 -4.94
C GLU A 274 8.57 21.50 -5.56
N LYS A 275 8.29 21.20 -6.83
CA LYS A 275 7.11 21.66 -7.57
C LYS A 275 6.16 20.53 -7.95
N ASP A 276 6.48 19.31 -7.52
CA ASP A 276 5.68 18.12 -7.76
C ASP A 276 4.85 17.81 -6.51
N ASP A 277 3.52 17.83 -6.65
CA ASP A 277 2.61 17.61 -5.54
C ASP A 277 2.71 16.19 -4.96
N GLU A 278 2.95 15.19 -5.80
CA GLU A 278 3.04 13.78 -5.39
C GLU A 278 4.33 13.52 -4.61
N LEU A 279 5.45 14.07 -5.07
CA LEU A 279 6.75 13.94 -4.38
C LEU A 279 6.77 14.67 -3.03
N LEU A 280 6.17 15.86 -2.95
CA LEU A 280 6.04 16.59 -1.69
C LEU A 280 5.14 15.84 -0.69
N THR A 281 4.03 15.26 -1.17
CA THR A 281 3.13 14.46 -0.33
C THR A 281 3.83 13.19 0.16
N LEU A 282 4.62 12.53 -0.70
CA LEU A 282 5.43 11.38 -0.32
C LEU A 282 6.48 11.74 0.74
N TRP A 283 7.15 12.89 0.60
CA TRP A 283 8.10 13.36 1.61
C TRP A 283 7.42 13.61 2.96
N ALA A 284 6.28 14.29 2.96
CA ALA A 284 5.50 14.54 4.17
C ALA A 284 5.10 13.22 4.85
N ALA A 285 4.66 12.22 4.09
CA ALA A 285 4.30 10.91 4.62
C ALA A 285 5.48 10.16 5.28
N CYS A 286 6.69 10.29 4.73
CA CYS A 286 7.89 9.72 5.36
C CYS A 286 8.19 10.41 6.70
N LEU A 287 8.24 11.75 6.71
CA LEU A 287 8.57 12.52 7.92
C LEU A 287 7.54 12.32 9.03
N LEU A 288 6.25 12.30 8.70
CA LEU A 288 5.18 12.10 9.66
C LEU A 288 5.26 10.73 10.35
N HIS A 289 5.73 9.69 9.64
CA HIS A 289 5.96 8.40 10.25
C HIS A 289 7.23 8.37 11.12
N GLN A 290 8.30 9.03 10.69
CA GLN A 290 9.56 9.09 11.45
C GLN A 290 9.40 9.82 12.79
N GLU A 291 8.48 10.77 12.89
CA GLU A 291 8.22 11.52 14.13
C GLU A 291 7.85 10.59 15.31
N LYS A 292 7.22 9.45 15.05
CA LYS A 292 6.83 8.48 16.08
C LYS A 292 8.01 7.96 16.91
N PHE A 293 9.20 7.87 16.32
CA PHE A 293 10.39 7.35 16.97
C PHE A 293 11.21 8.43 17.70
N LEU A 294 10.83 9.70 17.57
CA LEU A 294 11.52 10.77 18.28
C LEU A 294 11.08 10.79 19.75
N ILE A 295 12.02 11.09 20.65
CA ILE A 295 11.74 11.25 22.07
C ILE A 295 11.64 12.74 22.42
N GLU A 296 12.52 13.57 21.83
CA GLU A 296 12.65 14.98 22.15
C GLU A 296 11.52 15.81 21.51
N HIS A 297 10.82 16.57 22.36
CA HIS A 297 9.67 17.38 21.95
C HIS A 297 10.01 18.46 20.90
N GLU A 298 11.18 19.08 21.02
CA GLU A 298 11.64 20.10 20.07
C GLU A 298 11.86 19.50 18.67
N GLU A 299 12.40 18.29 18.60
CA GLU A 299 12.64 17.58 17.32
C GLU A 299 11.32 17.16 16.68
N LYS A 300 10.37 16.63 17.48
CA LYS A 300 9.01 16.32 17.03
C LYS A 300 8.34 17.55 16.43
N SER A 301 8.33 18.65 17.18
CA SER A 301 7.71 19.90 16.75
C SER A 301 8.28 20.42 15.43
N ALA A 302 9.61 20.39 15.27
CA ALA A 302 10.28 20.80 14.03
C ALA A 302 9.94 19.91 12.83
N ILE A 303 9.82 18.59 13.04
CA ILE A 303 9.36 17.67 11.98
C ILE A 303 7.91 17.95 11.60
N LEU A 304 7.01 18.11 12.58
CA LEU A 304 5.59 18.34 12.33
C LEU A 304 5.35 19.67 11.62
N GLU A 305 6.08 20.74 11.96
CA GLU A 305 6.03 22.03 11.23
C GLU A 305 6.45 21.86 9.77
N LYS A 306 7.54 21.11 9.52
CA LYS A 306 7.99 20.80 8.16
C LYS A 306 6.98 19.98 7.37
N VAL A 307 6.30 19.03 8.03
CA VAL A 307 5.23 18.24 7.41
C VAL A 307 4.07 19.16 7.00
N ASP A 308 3.66 20.11 7.86
CA ASP A 308 2.60 21.07 7.56
C ASP A 308 2.94 21.91 6.30
N ASP A 309 4.15 22.47 6.26
CA ASP A 309 4.65 23.23 5.10
C ASP A 309 4.61 22.43 3.79
N LEU A 310 5.05 21.17 3.84
CA LEU A 310 5.04 20.27 2.69
C LEU A 310 3.62 19.99 2.22
N LEU A 311 2.70 19.67 3.14
CA LEU A 311 1.30 19.34 2.81
C LEU A 311 0.55 20.56 2.26
N ILE A 312 0.73 21.74 2.86
CA ILE A 312 0.14 23.00 2.36
C ILE A 312 0.62 23.27 0.93
N LYS A 313 1.91 23.11 0.67
CA LYS A 313 2.50 23.31 -0.67
C LYS A 313 1.99 22.28 -1.67
N ALA A 314 2.00 21.01 -1.29
CA ALA A 314 1.52 19.90 -2.13
C ALA A 314 0.06 20.09 -2.53
N ASN A 315 -0.83 20.42 -1.57
CA ASN A 315 -2.25 20.60 -1.87
C ASN A 315 -2.49 21.79 -2.80
N LYS A 316 -1.76 22.90 -2.62
CA LYS A 316 -1.83 24.07 -3.52
C LYS A 316 -1.44 23.72 -4.95
N LEU A 317 -0.36 22.94 -5.12
CA LEU A 317 0.10 22.49 -6.44
C LEU A 317 -0.92 21.52 -7.07
N HIS A 318 -1.42 20.56 -6.31
CA HIS A 318 -2.44 19.62 -6.77
C HIS A 318 -3.73 20.33 -7.20
N LEU A 319 -4.21 21.27 -6.38
CA LEU A 319 -5.39 22.08 -6.69
C LEU A 319 -5.21 22.89 -7.98
N ALA A 320 -4.03 23.48 -8.19
CA ALA A 320 -3.72 24.20 -9.42
C ALA A 320 -3.67 23.29 -10.65
N LYS A 321 -3.19 22.05 -10.51
CA LYS A 321 -3.06 21.04 -11.57
C LYS A 321 -4.41 20.39 -11.93
N ASN A 322 -5.21 20.04 -10.92
CA ASN A 322 -6.37 19.15 -11.08
C ASN A 322 -7.73 19.84 -10.81
N GLY A 323 -7.74 21.09 -10.36
CA GLY A 323 -8.97 21.85 -10.07
C GLY A 323 -9.73 21.41 -8.82
N LYS A 324 -9.22 20.42 -8.09
CA LYS A 324 -9.71 19.93 -6.80
C LYS A 324 -8.54 19.64 -5.86
N GLU A 325 -8.79 19.63 -4.57
CA GLU A 325 -7.78 19.30 -3.56
C GLU A 325 -7.50 17.78 -3.53
N ASN A 326 -6.34 17.40 -3.00
CA ASN A 326 -5.90 16.01 -2.95
C ASN A 326 -6.45 15.31 -1.70
N PRO A 327 -7.25 14.22 -1.81
CA PRO A 327 -7.75 13.47 -0.65
C PRO A 327 -6.61 12.93 0.24
N TRP A 328 -5.51 12.47 -0.36
CA TRP A 328 -4.39 11.90 0.39
C TRP A 328 -3.63 12.96 1.21
N VAL A 329 -3.57 14.21 0.72
CA VAL A 329 -3.01 15.32 1.50
C VAL A 329 -3.88 15.62 2.72
N TRP A 330 -5.21 15.56 2.59
CA TRP A 330 -6.12 15.75 3.72
C TRP A 330 -6.07 14.62 4.75
N GLU A 331 -5.85 13.39 4.30
CA GLU A 331 -5.60 12.25 5.19
C GLU A 331 -4.33 12.46 6.02
N LEU A 332 -3.22 12.82 5.37
CA LEU A 332 -1.95 13.09 6.07
C LEU A 332 -2.04 14.33 6.97
N TYR A 333 -2.78 15.35 6.56
CA TYR A 333 -3.00 16.54 7.38
C TYR A 333 -3.82 16.22 8.64
N ALA A 334 -4.79 15.31 8.54
CA ALA A 334 -5.52 14.84 9.71
C ALA A 334 -4.59 14.11 10.69
N MET A 335 -3.74 13.21 10.19
CA MET A 335 -2.73 12.52 11.00
C MET A 335 -1.73 13.51 11.63
N LEU A 336 -1.30 14.53 10.89
CA LEU A 336 -0.45 15.62 11.41
C LEU A 336 -1.11 16.31 12.61
N ARG A 337 -2.40 16.66 12.51
CA ARG A 337 -3.12 17.35 13.58
C ARG A 337 -3.30 16.47 14.82
N ILE A 338 -3.51 15.17 14.66
CA ILE A 338 -3.48 14.21 15.79
C ILE A 338 -2.11 14.19 16.47
N ASN A 339 -1.02 14.13 15.70
CA ASN A 339 0.32 14.12 16.30
C ASN A 339 0.64 15.45 17.00
N GLN A 340 0.18 16.57 16.45
CA GLN A 340 0.34 17.89 17.07
C GLN A 340 -0.47 18.05 18.35
N SER A 341 -1.69 17.49 18.40
CA SER A 341 -2.51 17.51 19.62
C SER A 341 -1.84 16.71 20.76
N ALA A 342 -1.12 15.63 20.42
CA ALA A 342 -0.41 14.82 21.41
C ALA A 342 0.84 15.50 21.99
N VAL A 343 1.41 16.50 21.30
CA VAL A 343 2.62 17.19 21.76
C VAL A 343 2.36 18.60 22.29
N THR A 344 1.24 19.25 21.96
CA THR A 344 0.97 20.59 22.50
C THR A 344 0.73 20.53 24.02
N SER A 345 1.22 21.53 24.76
CA SER A 345 1.02 21.64 26.21
C SER A 345 -0.21 22.47 26.60
N ASP A 346 -0.88 23.05 25.62
CA ASP A 346 -2.14 23.79 25.80
C ASP A 346 -3.30 22.85 25.47
N GLU A 347 -4.07 22.47 26.50
CA GLU A 347 -5.18 21.51 26.41
C GLU A 347 -6.28 22.00 25.46
N ASP A 348 -6.62 23.30 25.49
CA ASP A 348 -7.63 23.87 24.58
C ASP A 348 -7.14 23.76 23.13
N ALA A 349 -5.86 24.07 22.90
CA ALA A 349 -5.26 23.92 21.58
C ALA A 349 -5.16 22.44 21.14
N ALA A 350 -4.98 21.51 22.07
CA ALA A 350 -4.96 20.07 21.79
C ALA A 350 -6.34 19.60 21.27
N VAL A 351 -7.41 20.01 21.94
CA VAL A 351 -8.79 19.71 21.56
C VAL A 351 -9.11 20.29 20.19
N ASP A 352 -8.77 21.57 19.96
CA ASP A 352 -8.97 22.23 18.65
C ASP A 352 -8.26 21.48 17.52
N MET A 353 -7.02 21.02 17.74
CA MET A 353 -6.27 20.24 16.75
C MET A 353 -6.90 18.87 16.49
N TYR A 354 -7.42 18.20 17.53
CA TYR A 354 -8.11 16.92 17.37
C TYR A 354 -9.42 17.09 16.55
N ASP A 355 -10.17 18.17 16.79
CA ASP A 355 -11.34 18.54 16.00
C ASP A 355 -10.99 18.83 14.53
N GLU A 356 -9.90 19.58 14.30
CA GLU A 356 -9.37 19.80 12.95
C GLU A 356 -9.01 18.50 12.24
N ALA A 357 -8.47 17.51 12.96
CA ALA A 357 -8.18 16.20 12.40
C ALA A 357 -9.44 15.46 11.93
N ILE A 358 -10.51 15.47 12.73
CA ILE A 358 -11.80 14.87 12.35
C ILE A 358 -12.36 15.55 11.10
N LEU A 359 -12.31 16.88 11.04
CA LEU A 359 -12.76 17.65 9.86
C LEU A 359 -11.92 17.33 8.62
N ALA A 360 -10.61 17.18 8.77
CA ALA A 360 -9.70 16.82 7.69
C ALA A 360 -9.98 15.40 7.17
N PHE A 361 -10.19 14.40 8.04
CA PHE A 361 -10.60 13.05 7.61
C PHE A 361 -11.96 13.04 6.91
N LYS A 362 -12.95 13.80 7.41
CA LYS A 362 -14.24 13.98 6.73
C LYS A 362 -14.08 14.55 5.32
N LYS A 363 -13.18 15.52 5.17
CA LYS A 363 -12.86 16.13 3.87
C LYS A 363 -12.16 15.14 2.93
N ALA A 364 -11.20 14.36 3.44
CA ALA A 364 -10.56 13.29 2.69
C ALA A 364 -11.60 12.26 2.19
N ALA A 365 -12.50 11.81 3.08
CA ALA A 365 -13.57 10.88 2.75
C ALA A 365 -14.56 11.46 1.70
N ALA A 366 -14.89 12.75 1.78
CA ALA A 366 -15.75 13.40 0.79
C ALA A 366 -15.08 13.52 -0.60
N LEU A 367 -13.75 13.66 -0.64
CA LEU A 367 -12.97 13.73 -1.88
C LEU A 367 -12.67 12.34 -2.49
N SER A 368 -12.74 11.27 -1.69
CA SER A 368 -12.53 9.87 -2.07
C SER A 368 -13.61 8.96 -1.45
N PRO A 369 -14.90 9.11 -1.87
CA PRO A 369 -16.01 8.35 -1.30
C PRO A 369 -15.90 6.84 -1.53
N GLU A 370 -15.10 6.41 -2.49
CA GLU A 370 -14.79 5.02 -2.80
C GLU A 370 -13.82 4.36 -1.81
N ASN A 371 -13.21 5.11 -0.88
CA ASN A 371 -12.29 4.57 0.11
C ASN A 371 -13.01 4.34 1.47
N PRO A 372 -13.46 3.11 1.77
CA PRO A 372 -14.20 2.83 3.00
C PRO A 372 -13.37 3.00 4.27
N LYS A 373 -12.03 2.96 4.18
CA LYS A 373 -11.13 3.13 5.34
C LYS A 373 -11.21 4.54 5.92
N LEU A 374 -11.34 5.55 5.07
CA LEU A 374 -11.49 6.94 5.51
C LEU A 374 -12.80 7.13 6.28
N ALA A 375 -13.89 6.52 5.81
CA ALA A 375 -15.16 6.56 6.53
C ALA A 375 -15.09 5.85 7.89
N LYS A 376 -14.44 4.68 7.95
CA LYS A 376 -14.19 3.97 9.22
C LYS A 376 -13.38 4.82 10.21
N MET A 377 -12.32 5.48 9.73
CA MET A 377 -11.47 6.34 10.56
C MET A 377 -12.24 7.55 11.12
N VAL A 378 -13.10 8.17 10.31
CA VAL A 378 -13.99 9.24 10.78
C VAL A 378 -14.89 8.75 11.91
N THR A 379 -15.55 7.61 11.74
CA THR A 379 -16.42 7.04 12.78
C THR A 379 -15.65 6.75 14.06
N MET A 380 -14.48 6.10 13.96
CA MET A 380 -13.62 5.76 15.11
C MET A 380 -13.26 7.01 15.92
N LEU A 381 -12.76 8.06 15.27
CA LEU A 381 -12.35 9.30 15.96
C LEU A 381 -13.54 10.03 16.60
N GLN A 382 -14.70 10.02 15.94
CA GLN A 382 -15.91 10.63 16.50
C GLN A 382 -16.45 9.85 17.71
N ASP A 383 -16.33 8.53 17.71
CA ASP A 383 -16.76 7.72 18.85
C ASP A 383 -15.78 7.86 20.03
N MET A 384 -14.47 7.98 19.77
CA MET A 384 -13.48 8.35 20.79
C MET A 384 -13.77 9.74 21.39
N GLN A 385 -14.11 10.72 20.56
CA GLN A 385 -14.47 12.07 21.02
C GLN A 385 -15.67 12.05 21.98
N LYS A 386 -16.76 11.35 21.60
CA LYS A 386 -17.93 11.22 22.47
C LYS A 386 -17.60 10.51 23.78
N ALA A 387 -16.78 9.46 23.73
CA ALA A 387 -16.39 8.74 24.94
C ALA A 387 -15.62 9.65 25.91
N MET A 388 -14.78 10.56 25.40
CA MET A 388 -14.09 11.56 26.23
C MET A 388 -15.08 12.59 26.82
N GLU A 389 -16.02 13.10 26.01
CA GLU A 389 -17.05 14.04 26.46
C GLU A 389 -17.97 13.42 27.54
N GLU A 390 -18.37 12.14 27.37
CA GLU A 390 -19.19 11.42 28.34
C GLU A 390 -18.45 11.15 29.67
N TYR A 391 -17.12 10.99 29.63
CA TYR A 391 -16.28 10.81 30.83
C TYR A 391 -16.08 12.11 31.61
N GLU A 392 -16.12 13.26 30.93
CA GLU A 392 -16.06 14.60 31.57
C GLU A 392 -17.40 15.02 32.19
N GLU A 393 -18.53 14.46 31.71
CA GLU A 393 -19.89 14.78 32.18
C GLU A 393 -20.37 13.96 33.40
N ASP A 394 -19.55 13.05 33.97
CA ASP A 394 -19.88 12.30 35.20
C ASP A 394 -19.00 12.69 36.42
N PRO A 395 -19.33 13.79 37.13
CA PRO A 395 -18.66 14.16 38.38
C PRO A 395 -18.98 13.22 39.55
N GLU A 396 -20.01 12.37 39.47
CA GLU A 396 -20.49 11.60 40.64
C GLU A 396 -19.67 10.32 40.92
N GLU A 397 -18.85 9.85 39.98
CA GLU A 397 -17.89 8.76 40.23
C GLU A 397 -16.45 9.24 40.52
N ASN A 398 -16.14 10.52 40.35
CA ASN A 398 -14.79 11.08 40.58
C ASN A 398 -14.58 11.71 41.99
N GLU A 399 -15.60 11.72 42.85
CA GLU A 399 -15.50 12.03 44.29
C GLU A 399 -15.18 10.78 45.14
N GLY A 400 -14.23 9.94 44.70
CA GLY A 400 -13.80 8.73 45.41
C GLY A 400 -12.44 8.84 46.12
N ILE A 401 -11.62 9.83 45.79
CA ILE A 401 -10.27 10.01 46.36
C ILE A 401 -10.14 11.42 46.93
N HIS A 402 -10.94 11.72 47.94
CA HIS A 402 -10.58 12.77 48.88
C HIS A 402 -9.31 12.34 49.63
N ALA A 403 -8.25 13.13 49.44
CA ALA A 403 -7.10 13.15 50.33
C ALA A 403 -7.56 13.19 51.80
N PRO A 404 -7.03 12.35 52.70
CA PRO A 404 -7.18 12.59 54.12
C PRO A 404 -6.26 13.77 54.48
N GLU A 405 -6.81 14.98 54.52
CA GLU A 405 -6.29 16.03 55.38
C GLU A 405 -6.31 15.50 56.82
N GLY A 406 -5.14 15.46 57.43
CA GLY A 406 -4.96 14.96 58.78
C GLY A 406 -5.66 15.82 59.84
N TYR A 407 -5.99 15.19 60.96
CA TYR A 407 -5.97 15.84 62.27
C TYR A 407 -5.41 14.88 63.32
N GLU A 408 -4.61 15.50 64.18
CA GLU A 408 -3.79 15.00 65.27
C GLU A 408 -4.57 14.29 66.39
N GLU A 409 -3.92 13.33 67.05
CA GLU A 409 -3.69 13.32 68.51
C GLU A 409 -2.30 12.75 68.83
#